data_AF-A0A954G9R7-F1
#
_entry.id   AF-A0A954G9R7-F1
#
_cell.length_a   1.000
_cell.length_b   1.000
_cell.length_c   1.000
_cell.angle_alpha   90.00
_cell.angle_beta   90.00
_cell.angle_gamma   90.00
#
_symmetry.space_group_name_H-M   'P 1'
#
loop_
_entity.id
_entity.type
_entity.pdbx_description
1 polymer ?
#
loop_
_entity_poly.entity_id
_entity_poly.type
_entity_poly.pdbx_seq_one_letter_code
_entity_poly.pdbx_strand_id
1 'polypeptide(L)'
;MRDFLLSLLCLISLPACSTVWQEPENWQPPENPDPEEILNSIHDDVVAKRYQTALAKHVWFFENALQYKPKLYGVRLLSGLREWAELAKIYPPALVKLKEARDKALNQVNEGEDVWPAFQDLTSLNHHLDEDTLTKDTFLLLQQQNPTAARTVYVLAQPALVKAGEYKVCGQYLEPENFYQNILEIRHAELRMSQNPQTSPNIMKFSDKRFTSDVGILVALLVINNRVDEAHTIANQARQEWDNSDFHQVLDSALTGKVPPQWPN
;
A
#
# COMPACT_ATOMS: atom_id res chain seq x y z
N MET A 1 58.63 -54.07 30.13
CA MET A 1 57.95 -54.11 28.81
C MET A 1 56.67 -53.31 28.93
N ARG A 2 56.23 -52.72 27.81
CA ARG A 2 54.83 -52.53 27.37
C ARG A 2 53.78 -53.42 28.08
N ASP A 3 52.52 -53.04 28.33
CA ASP A 3 51.75 -51.77 28.24
C ASP A 3 50.78 -51.75 29.49
N PHE A 4 49.82 -50.87 29.78
CA PHE A 4 49.19 -49.68 29.15
C PHE A 4 48.61 -48.77 30.29
N LEU A 5 48.21 -47.52 30.01
CA LEU A 5 47.39 -46.68 30.93
C LEU A 5 45.88 -46.99 30.81
N LEU A 6 45.15 -46.96 31.94
CA LEU A 6 43.68 -47.07 31.98
C LEU A 6 43.07 -45.91 32.79
N SER A 7 42.67 -44.86 32.10
CA SER A 7 41.96 -43.72 32.69
C SER A 7 40.46 -43.99 32.80
N LEU A 8 39.91 -43.93 34.02
CA LEU A 8 38.46 -44.02 34.23
C LEU A 8 37.78 -42.70 33.79
N LEU A 9 37.10 -42.72 32.65
CA LEU A 9 36.20 -41.65 32.23
C LEU A 9 34.78 -41.91 32.76
N CYS A 10 34.39 -41.21 33.82
CA CYS A 10 33.00 -41.19 34.27
C CYS A 10 32.13 -40.43 33.25
N LEU A 11 31.49 -41.16 32.35
CA LEU A 11 30.42 -40.62 31.49
C LEU A 11 29.20 -40.25 32.34
N ILE A 12 29.15 -39.00 32.80
CA ILE A 12 27.92 -38.41 33.33
C ILE A 12 26.98 -38.21 32.15
N SER A 13 26.03 -39.13 31.99
CA SER A 13 24.94 -38.98 31.03
C SER A 13 24.02 -37.85 31.50
N LEU A 14 24.30 -36.63 31.02
CA LEU A 14 23.34 -35.53 31.11
C LEU A 14 22.07 -35.95 30.35
N PRO A 15 20.87 -35.83 30.93
CA PRO A 15 19.65 -36.08 30.19
C PRO A 15 19.62 -35.10 29.02
N ALA A 16 19.52 -35.63 27.80
CA ALA A 16 19.30 -34.79 26.63
C ALA A 16 18.02 -33.99 26.87
N CYS A 17 18.16 -32.68 27.05
CA CYS A 17 17.03 -31.77 27.09
C CYS A 17 16.52 -31.63 25.65
N SER A 18 15.86 -32.69 25.18
CA SER A 18 15.16 -32.73 23.91
C SER A 18 13.97 -31.79 24.02
N THR A 19 14.23 -30.49 23.82
CA THR A 19 13.21 -29.56 23.35
C THR A 19 12.64 -30.19 22.08
N VAL A 20 11.45 -30.78 22.20
CA VAL A 20 10.70 -31.28 21.05
C VAL A 20 10.35 -30.04 20.25
N TRP A 21 11.16 -29.76 19.23
CA TRP A 21 10.81 -28.85 18.16
C TRP A 21 9.58 -29.46 17.50
N GLN A 22 8.40 -28.96 17.87
CA GLN A 22 7.18 -29.36 17.21
C GLN A 22 7.28 -28.88 15.76
N GLU A 23 7.20 -29.83 14.82
CA GLU A 23 6.92 -29.53 13.41
C GLU A 23 5.79 -28.49 13.36
N PRO A 24 6.01 -27.32 12.74
CA PRO A 24 5.11 -26.20 12.92
C PRO A 24 3.75 -26.50 12.27
N GLU A 25 2.68 -26.17 12.99
CA GLU A 25 1.31 -26.46 12.59
C GLU A 25 0.98 -25.78 11.26
N ASN A 26 0.95 -26.58 10.20
CA ASN A 26 0.87 -26.11 8.82
C ASN A 26 -0.60 -25.79 8.46
N TRP A 27 -1.12 -24.71 9.05
CA TRP A 27 -2.51 -24.27 8.98
C TRP A 27 -3.07 -24.35 7.55
N GLN A 28 -4.27 -24.93 7.45
CA GLN A 28 -5.04 -25.00 6.22
C GLN A 28 -6.33 -24.18 6.39
N PRO A 29 -6.86 -23.57 5.32
CA PRO A 29 -8.20 -23.00 5.34
C PRO A 29 -9.25 -24.10 5.63
N PRO A 30 -10.35 -23.78 6.33
CA PRO A 30 -11.46 -24.71 6.47
C PRO A 30 -12.15 -24.93 5.11
N GLU A 31 -12.89 -26.03 4.97
CA GLU A 31 -13.54 -26.47 3.72
C GLU A 31 -14.44 -25.40 3.07
N ASN A 32 -15.12 -24.60 3.89
CA ASN A 32 -15.89 -23.43 3.47
C ASN A 32 -15.31 -22.18 4.15
N PRO A 33 -14.30 -21.53 3.57
CA PRO A 33 -13.58 -20.47 4.25
C PRO A 33 -14.28 -19.12 4.14
N ASP A 34 -14.56 -18.49 5.29
CA ASP A 34 -14.95 -17.10 5.36
C ASP A 34 -13.70 -16.20 5.51
N PRO A 35 -13.37 -15.35 4.52
CA PRO A 35 -12.19 -14.48 4.62
C PRO A 35 -12.27 -13.43 5.73
N GLU A 36 -13.47 -13.01 6.15
CA GLU A 36 -13.65 -12.03 7.24
C GLU A 36 -13.36 -12.70 8.59
N GLU A 37 -13.79 -13.94 8.80
CA GLU A 37 -13.43 -14.72 9.99
C GLU A 37 -11.93 -15.06 10.02
N ILE A 38 -11.37 -15.47 8.88
CA ILE A 38 -9.94 -15.78 8.76
C ILE A 38 -9.10 -14.56 9.12
N LEU A 39 -9.38 -13.38 8.53
CA LEU A 39 -8.70 -12.12 8.85
C LEU A 39 -8.82 -11.76 10.34
N ASN A 40 -10.04 -11.76 10.89
CA ASN A 40 -10.27 -11.42 12.30
C ASN A 40 -9.47 -12.33 13.25
N SER A 41 -9.36 -13.62 12.93
CA SER A 41 -8.63 -14.60 13.74
C SER A 41 -7.10 -14.47 13.71
N ILE A 42 -6.53 -13.62 12.86
CA ILE A 42 -5.06 -13.42 12.78
C ILE A 42 -4.55 -12.72 14.03
N HIS A 43 -5.29 -11.75 14.57
CA HIS A 43 -4.86 -11.00 15.76
C HIS A 43 -4.61 -11.94 16.95
N ASP A 44 -5.51 -12.89 17.18
CA ASP A 44 -5.39 -13.88 18.27
C ASP A 44 -4.17 -14.80 18.09
N ASP A 45 -3.79 -15.13 16.86
CA ASP A 45 -2.54 -15.86 16.57
C ASP A 45 -1.30 -15.02 16.85
N VAL A 46 -1.30 -13.74 16.48
CA VAL A 46 -0.19 -12.81 16.77
C VAL A 46 -0.03 -12.59 18.28
N VAL A 47 -1.12 -12.39 19.01
CA VAL A 47 -1.12 -12.28 20.49
C VAL A 47 -0.65 -13.56 21.15
N ALA A 48 -1.09 -14.73 20.65
CA ALA A 48 -0.62 -16.04 21.12
C ALA A 48 0.78 -16.43 20.60
N LYS A 49 1.46 -15.57 19.83
CA LYS A 49 2.76 -15.80 19.19
C LYS A 49 2.82 -16.98 18.21
N ARG A 50 1.67 -17.41 17.70
CA ARG A 50 1.52 -18.40 16.60
C ARG A 50 1.81 -17.73 15.25
N TYR A 51 2.99 -17.11 15.11
CA TYR A 51 3.32 -16.24 13.98
C TYR A 51 3.31 -16.95 12.62
N GLN A 52 3.57 -18.27 12.57
CA GLN A 52 3.43 -19.05 11.33
C GLN A 52 1.96 -19.25 10.93
N THR A 53 1.06 -19.49 11.88
CA THR A 53 -0.39 -19.56 11.65
C THR A 53 -0.93 -18.22 11.17
N ALA A 54 -0.52 -17.12 11.83
CA ALA A 54 -0.86 -15.75 11.41
C ALA A 54 -0.39 -15.44 9.98
N LEU A 55 0.85 -15.83 9.63
CA LEU A 55 1.40 -15.65 8.29
C LEU A 55 0.64 -16.48 7.24
N ALA A 56 0.35 -17.76 7.52
CA ALA A 56 -0.39 -18.62 6.59
C ALA A 56 -1.79 -18.04 6.28
N LYS A 57 -2.47 -17.48 7.30
CA LYS A 57 -3.74 -16.77 7.13
C LYS A 57 -3.60 -15.47 6.34
N HIS A 58 -2.56 -14.66 6.57
CA HIS A 58 -2.32 -13.44 5.79
C HIS A 58 -2.10 -13.74 4.30
N VAL A 59 -1.25 -14.72 3.98
CA VAL A 59 -0.97 -15.14 2.59
C VAL A 59 -2.26 -15.66 1.95
N TRP A 60 -2.97 -16.57 2.63
CA TRP A 60 -4.24 -17.10 2.12
C TRP A 60 -5.27 -15.99 1.86
N PHE A 61 -5.44 -15.05 2.79
CA PHE A 61 -6.36 -13.93 2.66
C PHE A 61 -5.99 -13.02 1.47
N PHE A 62 -4.70 -12.69 1.31
CA PHE A 62 -4.24 -11.86 0.21
C PHE A 62 -4.43 -12.50 -1.17
N GLU A 63 -4.26 -13.82 -1.29
CA GLU A 63 -4.39 -14.52 -2.57
C GLU A 63 -5.82 -15.00 -2.89
N ASN A 64 -6.66 -15.25 -1.88
CA ASN A 64 -7.94 -15.97 -2.07
C ASN A 64 -9.18 -15.16 -1.67
N ALA A 65 -9.10 -14.15 -0.80
CA ALA A 65 -10.31 -13.52 -0.22
C ALA A 65 -11.30 -12.97 -1.26
N LEU A 66 -10.80 -12.48 -2.40
CA LEU A 66 -11.63 -11.91 -3.47
C LEU A 66 -12.45 -12.97 -4.23
N GLN A 67 -12.00 -14.23 -4.24
CA GLN A 67 -12.71 -15.34 -4.88
C GLN A 67 -14.03 -15.64 -4.14
N TYR A 68 -14.04 -15.44 -2.82
CA TYR A 68 -15.20 -15.67 -1.95
C TYR A 68 -16.00 -14.40 -1.66
N LYS A 69 -15.33 -13.25 -1.48
CA LYS A 69 -15.96 -11.97 -1.13
C LYS A 69 -15.29 -10.79 -1.85
N PRO A 70 -15.64 -10.50 -3.13
CA PRO A 70 -15.06 -9.39 -3.89
C PRO A 70 -15.11 -8.02 -3.20
N LYS A 71 -16.13 -7.78 -2.35
CA LYS A 71 -16.27 -6.57 -1.51
C LYS A 71 -15.05 -6.25 -0.63
N LEU A 72 -14.19 -7.24 -0.37
CA LEU A 72 -13.01 -7.09 0.49
C LEU A 72 -11.80 -6.46 -0.22
N TYR A 73 -11.93 -6.03 -1.48
CA TYR A 73 -10.82 -5.46 -2.26
C TYR A 73 -10.03 -4.38 -1.51
N GLY A 74 -10.70 -3.37 -0.94
CA GLY A 74 -10.04 -2.33 -0.14
C GLY A 74 -9.52 -2.82 1.21
N VAL A 75 -10.20 -3.78 1.85
CA VAL A 75 -9.77 -4.38 3.13
C VAL A 75 -8.46 -5.16 2.93
N ARG A 76 -8.33 -5.87 1.81
CA ARG A 76 -7.16 -6.65 1.42
C ARG A 76 -5.92 -5.78 1.26
N LEU A 77 -6.03 -4.70 0.49
CA LEU A 77 -4.90 -3.83 0.16
C LEU A 77 -4.54 -2.82 1.25
N LEU A 78 -5.47 -2.48 2.16
CA LEU A 78 -5.21 -1.50 3.23
C LEU A 78 -4.94 -2.17 4.58
N SER A 79 -5.96 -2.69 5.26
CA SER A 79 -5.78 -3.29 6.60
C SER A 79 -5.04 -4.63 6.54
N GLY A 80 -5.37 -5.49 5.58
CA GLY A 80 -4.74 -6.81 5.42
C GLY A 80 -3.24 -6.74 5.17
N LEU A 81 -2.80 -5.91 4.22
CA LEU A 81 -1.36 -5.69 3.98
C LEU A 81 -0.67 -4.96 5.13
N ARG A 82 -1.29 -3.94 5.74
CA ARG A 82 -0.72 -3.26 6.92
C ARG A 82 -0.46 -4.24 8.07
N GLU A 83 -1.43 -5.11 8.39
CA GLU A 83 -1.29 -6.06 9.50
C GLU A 83 -0.24 -7.14 9.20
N TRP A 84 -0.12 -7.57 7.93
CA TRP A 84 0.98 -8.43 7.48
C TRP A 84 2.34 -7.71 7.59
N ALA A 85 2.41 -6.42 7.23
CA ALA A 85 3.61 -5.60 7.39
C ALA A 85 3.99 -5.40 8.87
N GLU A 86 3.04 -5.29 9.80
CA GLU A 86 3.34 -5.30 11.25
C GLU A 86 3.88 -6.67 11.70
N LEU A 87 3.31 -7.79 11.22
CA LEU A 87 3.86 -9.13 11.49
C LEU A 87 5.29 -9.29 10.93
N ALA A 88 5.57 -8.73 9.75
CA ALA A 88 6.88 -8.76 9.10
C ALA A 88 7.99 -8.08 9.93
N LYS A 89 7.65 -7.10 10.77
CA LYS A 89 8.60 -6.42 11.69
C LYS A 89 9.05 -7.30 12.86
N ILE A 90 8.25 -8.29 13.25
CA ILE A 90 8.51 -9.16 14.41
C ILE A 90 8.77 -10.63 14.04
N TYR A 91 8.41 -11.06 12.83
CA TYR A 91 8.57 -12.41 12.34
C TYR A 91 9.18 -12.41 10.92
N PRO A 92 10.51 -12.57 10.77
CA PRO A 92 11.20 -12.42 9.49
C PRO A 92 10.65 -13.26 8.30
N PRO A 93 10.13 -14.49 8.48
CA PRO A 93 9.49 -15.22 7.38
C PRO A 93 8.27 -14.51 6.77
N ALA A 94 7.58 -13.65 7.53
CA ALA A 94 6.48 -12.85 7.00
C ALA A 94 6.97 -11.74 6.06
N LEU A 95 8.15 -11.15 6.31
CA LEU A 95 8.79 -10.21 5.39
C LEU A 95 9.21 -10.90 4.08
N VAL A 96 9.73 -12.14 4.17
CA VAL A 96 10.09 -12.93 2.98
C VAL A 96 8.85 -13.18 2.12
N LYS A 97 7.74 -13.64 2.70
CA LYS A 97 6.50 -13.86 1.93
C LYS A 97 5.87 -12.57 1.40
N LEU A 98 5.98 -11.44 2.11
CA LEU A 98 5.51 -10.14 1.62
C LEU A 98 6.31 -9.71 0.38
N LYS A 99 7.63 -9.97 0.34
CA LYS A 99 8.47 -9.73 -0.83
C LYS A 99 8.21 -10.72 -1.97
N GLU A 100 7.97 -12.01 -1.70
CA GLU A 100 7.54 -12.97 -2.72
C GLU A 100 6.23 -12.55 -3.41
N ALA A 101 5.25 -12.03 -2.65
CA ALA A 101 4.00 -11.51 -3.21
C ALA A 101 4.24 -10.27 -4.09
N ARG A 102 5.16 -9.39 -3.69
CA ARG A 102 5.60 -8.20 -4.42
C ARG A 102 6.31 -8.58 -5.73
N ASP A 103 7.20 -9.56 -5.68
CA ASP A 103 7.92 -10.10 -6.86
C ASP A 103 6.95 -10.77 -7.85
N LYS A 104 5.95 -11.50 -7.34
CA LYS A 104 4.85 -12.08 -8.13
C LYS A 104 4.04 -11.01 -8.86
N ALA A 105 3.60 -9.96 -8.17
CA ALA A 105 2.86 -8.85 -8.77
C ALA A 105 3.69 -8.09 -9.82
N LEU A 106 5.00 -7.90 -9.56
CA LEU A 106 5.93 -7.31 -10.53
C LEU A 106 6.04 -8.14 -11.82
N ASN A 107 6.14 -9.46 -11.71
CA ASN A 107 6.22 -10.34 -12.87
C ASN A 107 4.94 -10.27 -13.71
N GLN A 108 3.76 -10.30 -13.08
CA GLN A 108 2.47 -10.18 -13.79
C GLN A 108 2.35 -8.86 -14.58
N VAL A 109 2.81 -7.74 -14.01
CA VAL A 109 2.89 -6.45 -14.74
C VAL A 109 3.82 -6.53 -15.95
N ASN A 110 4.98 -7.18 -15.82
CA ASN A 110 5.96 -7.32 -16.90
C ASN A 110 5.50 -8.30 -18.00
N GLU A 111 4.71 -9.33 -17.64
CA GLU A 111 4.12 -10.31 -18.55
C GLU A 111 2.91 -9.73 -19.31
N GLY A 112 2.30 -8.66 -18.78
CA GLY A 112 1.19 -7.94 -19.40
C GLY A 112 -0.19 -8.54 -19.13
N GLU A 113 -0.26 -9.56 -18.28
CA GLU A 113 -1.53 -10.19 -17.85
C GLU A 113 -2.22 -9.30 -16.81
N ASP A 114 -3.49 -8.94 -17.06
CA ASP A 114 -4.35 -8.12 -16.21
C ASP A 114 -3.60 -6.99 -15.46
N VAL A 115 -2.95 -6.12 -16.25
CA VAL A 115 -2.00 -5.11 -15.73
C VAL A 115 -2.59 -4.20 -14.64
N TRP A 116 -3.89 -3.89 -14.66
CA TRP A 116 -4.51 -3.07 -13.61
C TRP A 116 -4.41 -3.72 -12.21
N PRO A 117 -5.04 -4.88 -11.94
CA PRO A 117 -4.93 -5.50 -10.62
C PRO A 117 -3.49 -5.88 -10.27
N ALA A 118 -2.68 -6.34 -11.22
CA ALA A 118 -1.26 -6.64 -10.98
C ALA A 118 -0.48 -5.40 -10.50
N PHE A 119 -0.67 -4.24 -11.15
CA PHE A 119 -0.02 -2.98 -10.76
C PHE A 119 -0.61 -2.42 -9.45
N GLN A 120 -1.89 -2.62 -9.19
CA GLN A 120 -2.55 -2.18 -7.96
C GLN A 120 -2.06 -2.97 -6.73
N ASP A 121 -1.82 -4.27 -6.89
CA ASP A 121 -1.20 -5.10 -5.86
C ASP A 121 0.27 -4.72 -5.67
N LEU A 122 1.03 -4.55 -6.77
CA LEU A 122 2.43 -4.13 -6.74
C LEU A 122 2.63 -2.80 -6.00
N THR A 123 1.85 -1.75 -6.32
CA THR A 123 2.01 -0.43 -5.67
C THR A 123 1.67 -0.49 -4.19
N SER A 124 0.64 -1.26 -3.80
CA SER A 124 0.22 -1.43 -2.41
C SER A 124 1.26 -2.19 -1.59
N LEU A 125 1.87 -3.24 -2.19
CA LEU A 125 2.94 -4.01 -1.58
C LEU A 125 4.23 -3.19 -1.43
N ASN A 126 4.63 -2.46 -2.49
CA ASN A 126 5.80 -1.57 -2.47
C ASN A 126 5.67 -0.49 -1.37
N HIS A 127 4.50 0.14 -1.24
CA HIS A 127 4.23 1.12 -0.19
C HIS A 127 4.43 0.54 1.22
N HIS A 128 3.93 -0.68 1.47
CA HIS A 128 4.12 -1.38 2.76
C HIS A 128 5.53 -1.96 2.98
N LEU A 129 6.43 -1.84 2.00
CA LEU A 129 7.83 -2.27 2.04
C LEU A 129 8.82 -1.09 1.97
N ASP A 130 8.35 0.16 1.99
CA ASP A 130 9.11 1.40 1.76
C ASP A 130 9.80 1.47 0.37
N GLU A 131 9.27 0.74 -0.61
CA GLU A 131 9.86 0.50 -1.94
C GLU A 131 9.17 1.28 -3.08
N ASP A 132 8.55 2.45 -2.80
CA ASP A 132 7.85 3.29 -3.80
C ASP A 132 8.66 3.59 -5.08
N THR A 133 10.00 3.63 -4.97
CA THR A 133 10.90 3.79 -6.12
C THR A 133 10.69 2.70 -7.17
N LEU A 134 10.38 1.47 -6.76
CA LEU A 134 10.08 0.36 -7.67
C LEU A 134 8.74 0.57 -8.40
N THR A 135 7.70 1.10 -7.73
CA THR A 135 6.44 1.51 -8.41
C THR A 135 6.73 2.53 -9.51
N LYS A 136 7.59 3.51 -9.23
CA LYS A 136 8.03 4.52 -10.20
C LYS A 136 8.83 3.88 -11.35
N ASP A 137 9.81 3.01 -11.07
CA ASP A 137 10.63 2.38 -12.12
C ASP A 137 9.81 1.42 -13.01
N THR A 138 8.93 0.60 -12.43
CA THR A 138 8.02 -0.27 -13.19
C THR A 138 7.05 0.55 -14.04
N PHE A 139 6.54 1.69 -13.55
CA PHE A 139 5.70 2.58 -14.38
C PHE A 139 6.47 3.12 -15.60
N LEU A 140 7.71 3.60 -15.40
CA LEU A 140 8.53 4.16 -16.47
C LEU A 140 8.92 3.10 -17.52
N LEU A 141 9.08 1.84 -17.11
CA LEU A 141 9.28 0.71 -18.02
C LEU A 141 7.99 0.38 -18.81
N LEU A 142 6.86 0.26 -18.10
CA LEU A 142 5.55 0.01 -18.70
C LEU A 142 5.15 1.11 -19.68
N GLN A 143 5.48 2.37 -19.39
CA GLN A 143 5.29 3.51 -20.30
C GLN A 143 6.03 3.33 -21.63
N GLN A 144 7.25 2.80 -21.60
CA GLN A 144 8.06 2.61 -22.81
C GLN A 144 7.60 1.40 -23.63
N GLN A 145 7.15 0.33 -22.95
CA GLN A 145 6.77 -0.94 -23.59
C GLN A 145 5.30 -0.97 -24.04
N ASN A 146 4.39 -0.43 -23.23
CA ASN A 146 2.95 -0.42 -23.47
C ASN A 146 2.30 0.89 -22.95
N PRO A 147 2.40 2.00 -23.71
CA PRO A 147 1.83 3.30 -23.33
C PRO A 147 0.34 3.27 -22.98
N THR A 148 -0.42 2.33 -23.58
CA THR A 148 -1.86 2.15 -23.33
C THR A 148 -2.12 1.57 -21.94
N ALA A 149 -1.38 0.53 -21.54
CA ALA A 149 -1.46 -0.01 -20.18
C ALA A 149 -0.91 0.98 -19.14
N ALA A 150 0.15 1.71 -19.44
CA ALA A 150 0.63 2.80 -18.58
C ALA A 150 -0.43 3.90 -18.39
N ARG A 151 -1.24 4.22 -19.42
CA ARG A 151 -2.33 5.21 -19.27
C ARG A 151 -3.41 4.73 -18.31
N THR A 152 -3.75 3.44 -18.26
CA THR A 152 -4.74 2.97 -17.28
C THR A 152 -4.19 3.05 -15.86
N VAL A 153 -2.99 2.51 -15.60
CA VAL A 153 -2.45 2.43 -14.23
C VAL A 153 -1.82 3.73 -13.70
N TYR A 154 -1.77 4.82 -14.47
CA TYR A 154 -1.14 6.08 -14.05
C TYR A 154 -1.64 6.61 -12.69
N VAL A 155 -2.94 6.51 -12.40
CA VAL A 155 -3.49 6.94 -11.10
C VAL A 155 -2.90 6.17 -9.90
N LEU A 156 -2.46 4.92 -10.11
CA LEU A 156 -1.82 4.07 -9.12
C LEU A 156 -0.31 4.37 -8.96
N ALA A 157 0.31 4.94 -9.99
CA ALA A 157 1.73 5.31 -10.02
C ALA A 157 2.00 6.78 -9.66
N GLN A 158 1.02 7.67 -9.83
CA GLN A 158 1.15 9.11 -9.59
C GLN A 158 1.76 9.44 -8.21
N PRO A 159 1.38 8.81 -7.08
CA PRO A 159 1.98 9.11 -5.79
C PRO A 159 3.51 8.86 -5.77
N ALA A 160 3.97 7.74 -6.33
CA ALA A 160 5.38 7.40 -6.42
C ALA A 160 6.14 8.33 -7.38
N LEU A 161 5.54 8.66 -8.53
CA LEU A 161 6.11 9.61 -9.51
C LEU A 161 6.27 11.02 -8.91
N VAL A 162 5.26 11.51 -8.18
CA VAL A 162 5.30 12.82 -7.50
C VAL A 162 6.34 12.82 -6.36
N LYS A 163 6.41 11.74 -5.57
CA LYS A 163 7.42 11.56 -4.51
C LYS A 163 8.85 11.52 -5.06
N ALA A 164 9.04 10.98 -6.27
CA ALA A 164 10.32 10.92 -6.97
C ALA A 164 10.69 12.19 -7.77
N GLY A 165 9.77 13.15 -7.94
CA GLY A 165 10.01 14.37 -8.72
C GLY A 165 9.77 14.24 -10.23
N GLU A 166 9.14 13.15 -10.70
CA GLU A 166 8.91 12.83 -12.11
C GLU A 166 7.77 13.67 -12.75
N TYR A 167 7.70 14.95 -12.42
CA TYR A 167 6.59 15.85 -12.74
C TYR A 167 6.35 16.00 -14.25
N LYS A 168 7.39 15.85 -15.08
CA LYS A 168 7.28 15.86 -16.55
C LYS A 168 6.68 14.58 -17.13
N VAL A 169 6.75 13.46 -16.41
CA VAL A 169 6.04 12.22 -16.75
C VAL A 169 4.58 12.36 -16.34
N CYS A 170 4.31 12.82 -15.11
CA CYS A 170 2.95 13.11 -14.65
C CYS A 170 2.17 14.00 -15.64
N GLY A 171 2.80 15.07 -16.15
CA GLY A 171 2.19 16.00 -17.10
C GLY A 171 1.62 15.39 -18.38
N GLN A 172 2.15 14.23 -18.83
CA GLN A 172 1.72 13.52 -20.05
C GLN A 172 0.40 12.75 -19.87
N TYR A 173 0.02 12.49 -18.61
CA TYR A 173 -1.17 11.74 -18.23
C TYR A 173 -2.18 12.59 -17.42
N LEU A 174 -1.91 13.88 -17.19
CA LEU A 174 -2.85 14.77 -16.52
C LEU A 174 -4.03 15.15 -17.42
N GLU A 175 -5.21 14.71 -17.01
CA GLU A 175 -6.51 15.09 -17.55
C GLU A 175 -7.22 15.94 -16.46
N PRO A 176 -6.97 17.26 -16.37
CA PRO A 176 -7.15 18.01 -15.13
C PRO A 176 -8.58 18.10 -14.63
N GLU A 177 -9.56 18.22 -15.54
CA GLU A 177 -10.98 18.17 -15.18
C GLU A 177 -11.34 16.79 -14.59
N ASN A 178 -10.94 15.69 -15.25
CA ASN A 178 -11.19 14.32 -14.75
C ASN A 178 -10.55 14.08 -13.37
N PHE A 179 -9.32 14.58 -13.16
CA PHE A 179 -8.64 14.50 -11.87
C PHE A 179 -9.35 15.34 -10.80
N TYR A 180 -9.75 16.58 -11.11
CA TYR A 180 -10.40 17.47 -10.17
C TYR A 180 -11.81 17.00 -9.78
N GLN A 181 -12.60 16.50 -10.74
CA GLN A 181 -13.91 15.92 -10.46
C GLN A 181 -13.82 14.68 -9.55
N ASN A 182 -12.83 13.79 -9.77
CA ASN A 182 -12.59 12.66 -8.85
C ASN A 182 -12.24 13.13 -7.42
N ILE A 183 -11.41 14.17 -7.29
CA ILE A 183 -11.08 14.78 -5.99
C ILE A 183 -12.34 15.38 -5.31
N LEU A 184 -13.24 16.01 -6.06
CA LEU A 184 -14.53 16.49 -5.56
C LEU A 184 -15.47 15.34 -5.15
N GLU A 185 -15.62 14.29 -5.96
CA GLU A 185 -16.46 13.14 -5.63
C GLU A 185 -16.03 12.45 -4.33
N ILE A 186 -14.71 12.29 -4.15
CA ILE A 186 -14.08 11.79 -2.92
C ILE A 186 -14.40 12.72 -1.73
N ARG A 187 -14.13 14.03 -1.86
CA ARG A 187 -14.43 15.01 -0.80
C ARG A 187 -15.90 14.99 -0.42
N HIS A 188 -16.81 15.04 -1.38
CA HIS A 188 -18.24 14.99 -1.12
C HIS A 188 -18.68 13.66 -0.48
N ALA A 189 -18.02 12.53 -0.78
CA ALA A 189 -18.29 11.24 -0.12
C ALA A 189 -17.82 11.25 1.35
N GLU A 190 -16.60 11.70 1.61
CA GLU A 190 -16.04 11.87 2.96
C GLU A 190 -16.90 12.85 3.79
N LEU A 191 -17.33 13.97 3.20
CA LEU A 191 -18.25 14.93 3.82
C LEU A 191 -19.63 14.32 4.15
N ARG A 192 -20.23 13.52 3.26
CA ARG A 192 -21.47 12.78 3.55
C ARG A 192 -21.29 11.81 4.72
N MET A 193 -20.17 11.09 4.79
CA MET A 193 -19.85 10.20 5.91
C MET A 193 -19.61 10.95 7.23
N SER A 194 -19.09 12.19 7.15
CA SER A 194 -18.88 13.06 8.33
C SER A 194 -20.17 13.56 8.99
N GLN A 195 -21.35 13.33 8.40
CA GLN A 195 -22.64 13.70 9.00
C GLN A 195 -23.00 12.86 10.23
N ASN A 196 -22.29 11.75 10.49
CA ASN A 196 -22.38 11.01 11.76
C ASN A 196 -21.62 11.76 12.88
N PRO A 197 -22.28 12.24 13.96
CA PRO A 197 -21.62 13.03 14.99
C PRO A 197 -20.44 12.34 15.70
N GLN A 198 -20.43 10.99 15.75
CA GLN A 198 -19.39 10.23 16.46
C GLN A 198 -18.04 10.18 15.71
N THR A 199 -18.05 10.39 14.38
CA THR A 199 -16.85 10.31 13.52
C THR A 199 -16.50 11.65 12.87
N SER A 200 -17.45 12.59 12.84
CA SER A 200 -17.39 13.87 12.12
C SER A 200 -16.04 14.62 12.19
N PRO A 201 -15.48 14.94 13.38
CA PRO A 201 -14.36 15.90 13.45
C PRO A 201 -13.04 15.37 12.88
N ASN A 202 -12.86 14.04 12.87
CA ASN A 202 -11.66 13.40 12.35
C ASN A 202 -11.77 13.14 10.84
N ILE A 203 -12.96 12.76 10.35
CA ILE A 203 -13.22 12.61 8.90
C ILE A 203 -13.08 13.98 8.21
N MET A 204 -13.66 15.04 8.78
CA MET A 204 -13.56 16.41 8.23
C MET A 204 -12.10 16.85 8.05
N LYS A 205 -11.30 16.77 9.12
CA LYS A 205 -9.87 17.14 9.10
C LYS A 205 -9.02 16.26 8.17
N PHE A 206 -9.40 15.01 7.95
CA PHE A 206 -8.74 14.15 6.98
C PHE A 206 -9.07 14.59 5.55
N SER A 207 -10.35 14.83 5.26
CA SER A 207 -10.84 15.27 3.94
C SER A 207 -10.29 16.64 3.55
N ASP A 208 -10.26 17.60 4.47
CA ASP A 208 -9.69 18.94 4.25
C ASP A 208 -8.20 18.88 3.91
N LYS A 209 -7.42 18.07 4.63
CA LYS A 209 -6.00 17.83 4.31
C LYS A 209 -5.81 17.16 2.97
N ARG A 210 -6.60 16.14 2.68
CA ARG A 210 -6.56 15.41 1.41
C ARG A 210 -6.87 16.31 0.23
N PHE A 211 -7.97 17.06 0.29
CA PHE A 211 -8.35 18.03 -0.74
C PHE A 211 -7.27 19.09 -0.95
N THR A 212 -6.66 19.58 0.13
CA THR A 212 -5.52 20.52 0.08
C THR A 212 -4.29 19.92 -0.62
N SER A 213 -3.94 18.66 -0.30
CA SER A 213 -2.89 17.89 -0.97
C SER A 213 -3.20 17.74 -2.46
N ASP A 214 -4.34 17.12 -2.78
CA ASP A 214 -4.58 16.54 -4.10
C ASP A 214 -4.85 17.64 -5.14
N VAL A 215 -5.58 18.70 -4.78
CA VAL A 215 -5.76 19.88 -5.66
C VAL A 215 -4.44 20.67 -5.78
N GLY A 216 -3.70 20.84 -4.68
CA GLY A 216 -2.42 21.55 -4.69
C GLY A 216 -1.35 20.85 -5.55
N ILE A 217 -1.30 19.53 -5.53
CA ILE A 217 -0.46 18.71 -6.42
C ILE A 217 -0.91 18.88 -7.87
N LEU A 218 -2.20 18.77 -8.16
CA LEU A 218 -2.74 18.94 -9.51
C LEU A 218 -2.38 20.31 -10.11
N VAL A 219 -2.63 21.39 -9.36
CA VAL A 219 -2.30 22.77 -9.78
C VAL A 219 -0.79 22.95 -9.98
N ALA A 220 0.05 22.46 -9.05
CA ALA A 220 1.50 22.59 -9.17
C ALA A 220 2.05 21.81 -10.38
N LEU A 221 1.58 20.58 -10.61
CA LEU A 221 1.99 19.77 -11.76
C LEU A 221 1.57 20.40 -13.09
N LEU A 222 0.39 21.05 -13.16
CA LEU A 222 -0.03 21.80 -14.35
C LEU A 222 0.95 22.97 -14.63
N VAL A 223 1.27 23.79 -13.62
CA VAL A 223 2.23 24.89 -13.78
C VAL A 223 3.62 24.40 -14.18
N ILE A 224 4.13 23.34 -13.53
CA ILE A 224 5.42 22.72 -13.87
C ILE A 224 5.45 22.21 -15.32
N ASN A 225 4.29 21.86 -15.90
CA ASN A 225 4.15 21.43 -17.29
C ASN A 225 3.70 22.54 -18.26
N ASN A 226 3.83 23.82 -17.85
CA ASN A 226 3.46 25.01 -18.62
C ASN A 226 1.95 25.14 -18.94
N ARG A 227 1.08 24.40 -18.23
CA ARG A 227 -0.38 24.38 -18.38
C ARG A 227 -1.04 25.40 -17.45
N VAL A 228 -0.57 26.64 -17.51
CA VAL A 228 -0.84 27.68 -16.51
C VAL A 228 -2.31 28.14 -16.50
N ASP A 229 -2.95 28.25 -17.67
CA ASP A 229 -4.36 28.64 -17.78
C ASP A 229 -5.30 27.58 -17.19
N GLU A 230 -4.98 26.29 -17.39
CA GLU A 230 -5.68 25.16 -16.76
C GLU A 230 -5.45 25.17 -15.24
N ALA A 231 -4.22 25.44 -14.78
CA ALA A 231 -3.90 25.54 -13.36
C ALA A 231 -4.69 26.67 -12.66
N HIS A 232 -4.80 27.84 -13.28
CA HIS A 232 -5.65 28.94 -12.78
C HIS A 232 -7.13 28.58 -12.80
N THR A 233 -7.61 27.84 -13.80
CA THR A 233 -9.01 27.41 -13.91
C THR A 233 -9.37 26.50 -12.74
N ILE A 234 -8.61 25.41 -12.53
CA ILE A 234 -8.78 24.46 -11.42
C ILE A 234 -8.66 25.17 -10.05
N ALA A 235 -7.64 26.02 -9.87
CA ALA A 235 -7.47 26.76 -8.62
C ALA A 235 -8.66 27.69 -8.34
N ASN A 236 -9.23 28.36 -9.35
CA ASN A 236 -10.37 29.25 -9.18
C ASN A 236 -11.68 28.51 -8.93
N GLN A 237 -11.89 27.33 -9.52
CA GLN A 237 -13.00 26.43 -9.17
C GLN A 237 -12.87 25.95 -7.72
N ALA A 238 -11.67 25.56 -7.29
CA ALA A 238 -11.46 25.01 -5.95
C ALA A 238 -11.63 26.05 -4.83
N ARG A 239 -11.25 27.32 -5.05
CA ARG A 239 -11.56 28.44 -4.14
C ARG A 239 -13.07 28.71 -4.01
N GLN A 240 -13.90 28.28 -4.97
CA GLN A 240 -15.37 28.39 -4.89
C GLN A 240 -16.02 27.21 -4.15
N GLU A 241 -15.43 26.01 -4.26
CA GLU A 241 -15.83 24.84 -3.45
C GLU A 241 -15.53 25.04 -1.96
N TRP A 242 -14.38 25.64 -1.62
CA TRP A 242 -13.96 25.79 -0.22
C TRP A 242 -13.15 27.07 0.04
N ASP A 243 -13.85 28.11 0.50
CA ASP A 243 -13.24 29.36 0.98
C ASP A 243 -12.53 29.12 2.32
N ASN A 244 -11.20 28.94 2.26
CA ASN A 244 -10.35 28.67 3.41
C ASN A 244 -8.95 29.28 3.23
N SER A 245 -8.48 30.02 4.23
CA SER A 245 -7.21 30.79 4.19
C SER A 245 -5.97 29.93 3.96
N ASP A 246 -5.93 28.73 4.52
CA ASP A 246 -4.75 27.89 4.54
C ASP A 246 -4.69 27.07 3.24
N PHE A 247 -5.86 26.62 2.78
CA PHE A 247 -6.05 26.07 1.44
C PHE A 247 -5.69 27.06 0.35
N HIS A 248 -6.13 28.32 0.46
CA HIS A 248 -5.80 29.38 -0.51
C HIS A 248 -4.29 29.62 -0.59
N GLN A 249 -3.57 29.64 0.56
CA GLN A 249 -2.10 29.73 0.58
C GLN A 249 -1.42 28.54 -0.10
N VAL A 250 -1.97 27.32 0.01
CA VAL A 250 -1.45 26.15 -0.70
C VAL A 250 -1.70 26.27 -2.20
N LEU A 251 -2.87 26.75 -2.64
CA LEU A 251 -3.12 27.03 -4.06
C LEU A 251 -2.21 28.13 -4.61
N ASP A 252 -1.98 29.21 -3.86
CA ASP A 252 -1.08 30.30 -4.26
C ASP A 252 0.37 29.80 -4.39
N SER A 253 0.83 28.94 -3.48
CA SER A 253 2.12 28.24 -3.56
C SER A 253 2.17 27.26 -4.76
N ALA A 254 1.09 26.54 -5.03
CA ALA A 254 1.00 25.61 -6.15
C ALA A 254 1.03 26.35 -7.51
N LEU A 255 0.42 27.54 -7.58
CA LEU A 255 0.45 28.39 -8.78
C LEU A 255 1.85 28.96 -9.10
N THR A 256 2.82 28.92 -8.18
CA THR A 256 4.25 29.16 -8.50
C THR A 256 5.02 27.87 -8.83
N GLY A 257 4.32 26.76 -9.10
CA GLY A 257 4.92 25.46 -9.42
C GLY A 257 5.55 24.72 -8.23
N LYS A 258 5.25 25.12 -6.98
CA LYS A 258 5.76 24.42 -5.79
C LYS A 258 4.75 23.37 -5.34
N VAL A 259 5.10 22.09 -5.56
CA VAL A 259 4.31 20.93 -5.13
C VAL A 259 4.21 20.88 -3.59
N PRO A 260 3.01 20.73 -2.99
CA PRO A 260 2.85 20.55 -1.55
C PRO A 260 3.18 19.11 -1.11
N PRO A 261 3.34 18.85 0.21
CA PRO A 261 3.43 17.49 0.71
C PRO A 261 2.15 16.70 0.42
N GLN A 262 2.31 15.44 0.02
CA GLN A 262 1.22 14.50 -0.25
C GLN A 262 0.54 14.06 1.05
N TRP A 263 -0.75 13.69 0.96
CA TRP A 263 -1.53 13.19 2.10
C TRP A 263 -2.57 12.13 1.67
N PRO A 264 -2.73 11.01 2.41
CA PRO A 264 -1.90 10.58 3.53
C PRO A 264 -0.55 10.01 3.08
N ASN A 265 0.50 10.36 3.83
CA ASN A 265 1.86 9.81 3.76
C ASN A 265 2.27 9.32 5.16
#